data_AF-A0A9P6CSH0-F1
#
_entry.id   AF-A0A9P6CSH0-F1
#
_cell.length_a   1.000
_cell.length_b   1.000
_cell.length_c   1.000
_cell.angle_alpha   90.00
_cell.angle_beta   90.00
_cell.angle_gamma   90.00
#
_symmetry.space_group_name_H-M   'P 1'
#
loop_
_entity.id
_entity.type
_entity.pdbx_description
1 polymer ?
#
loop_
_entity_poly.entity_id
_entity_poly.type
_entity_poly.pdbx_seq_one_letter_code
_entity_poly.pdbx_strand_id
1 'polypeptide(L)'
;MTQSSIEKSPSTRGHRASPSSPKSSKRSDPRTSARHIKHTKNSSFRTTHYIFAFLILYMGLYLFSRNLLSRSPSITSLKNNVLSRLGLSKAMATVQSGPGQLPTHFTLRSGDKIPTIALGTWRAAPGEVKEATLAALKVGYRHIDGAESYGNEAEVGEAIKESGIARKDIWLTSKLWNNHHAPEDVEPAIDESLAKLGTDYLDLYMIHWPVAFGKDGKNDVALTENPYPTWKKLEEMVEKGKVRNLGVANFNIRRLEQLLSFPLKVKPTVIQYELSYWNPAPELVKWSKDNGIVLEAYSPLGSQGKVKETLEVPEVKAISEELGITPAQVVISWHVQRGTVALPKSIKAARVEENFKITALPQEAFERLERAATSHPPVKLLDPTPHWGVDFWDVNIKHIRKMTFDACLLWEILTLHCMSRDIWALQSSQIALTSSGKL
;
A
#
# COMPACT_ATOMS: atom_id res chain seq x y z
N MET A 1 8.05 12.52 63.33
CA MET A 1 6.89 13.00 64.11
C MET A 1 5.73 13.18 63.16
N THR A 2 4.64 12.42 63.39
CA THR A 2 3.20 12.65 63.02
C THR A 2 2.86 12.89 61.53
N GLN A 3 2.19 12.00 60.76
CA GLN A 3 0.77 11.52 60.82
C GLN A 3 -0.23 12.68 61.08
N SER A 4 -1.36 12.87 60.39
CA SER A 4 -2.42 11.99 59.86
C SER A 4 -3.22 12.74 58.75
N SER A 5 -3.85 12.16 57.72
CA SER A 5 -5.01 11.23 57.61
C SER A 5 -6.42 11.87 57.75
N ILE A 6 -7.27 11.61 56.73
CA ILE A 6 -8.74 11.33 56.79
C ILE A 6 -9.65 12.59 56.92
N GLU A 7 -10.75 12.80 56.16
CA GLU A 7 -11.98 11.99 56.11
C GLU A 7 -12.96 12.35 54.96
N LYS A 8 -13.89 11.42 54.67
CA LYS A 8 -14.97 11.45 53.66
C LYS A 8 -16.35 11.68 54.30
N SER A 9 -17.27 12.23 53.48
CA SER A 9 -18.74 11.95 53.38
C SER A 9 -19.71 12.68 54.36
N PRO A 10 -21.07 12.60 54.24
CA PRO A 10 -22.01 12.45 53.09
C PRO A 10 -23.31 13.35 53.21
N SER A 11 -24.33 13.05 52.37
CA SER A 11 -25.81 13.33 52.49
C SER A 11 -26.37 14.55 51.71
N THR A 12 -27.59 14.61 51.14
CA THR A 12 -28.81 13.76 51.10
C THR A 12 -29.81 14.21 50.00
N ARG A 13 -30.82 13.35 49.75
CA ARG A 13 -32.00 13.36 48.85
C ARG A 13 -32.88 14.62 48.77
N GLY A 14 -33.63 14.74 47.65
CA GLY A 14 -34.94 15.43 47.54
C GLY A 14 -35.68 15.15 46.22
N HIS A 15 -37.01 15.14 46.22
CA HIS A 15 -37.92 14.41 45.31
C HIS A 15 -38.74 15.26 44.30
N ARG A 16 -39.26 14.56 43.26
CA ARG A 16 -40.60 14.62 42.62
C ARG A 16 -41.03 15.79 41.67
N ALA A 17 -41.44 15.39 40.45
CA ALA A 17 -42.83 15.39 39.93
C ALA A 17 -43.00 15.96 38.49
N SER A 18 -43.47 15.11 37.57
CA SER A 18 -44.26 15.47 36.37
C SER A 18 -45.71 15.82 36.79
N PRO A 19 -46.59 16.43 35.96
CA PRO A 19 -47.17 15.75 34.78
C PRO A 19 -47.71 16.63 33.61
N SER A 20 -48.13 15.91 32.55
CA SER A 20 -49.30 16.16 31.67
C SER A 20 -49.14 16.80 30.27
N SER A 21 -49.51 15.98 29.27
CA SER A 21 -49.89 16.27 27.87
C SER A 21 -51.36 16.72 27.75
N PRO A 22 -51.87 17.19 26.58
CA PRO A 22 -52.64 16.27 25.72
C PRO A 22 -52.76 16.55 24.18
N LYS A 23 -52.89 15.42 23.42
CA LYS A 23 -53.80 15.10 22.26
C LYS A 23 -53.70 15.84 20.90
N SER A 24 -53.58 15.09 19.77
CA SER A 24 -54.73 14.56 18.97
C SER A 24 -54.38 14.13 17.52
N SER A 25 -55.35 13.43 16.88
CA SER A 25 -55.51 12.97 15.47
C SER A 25 -55.08 11.52 15.19
N LYS A 26 -56.02 10.54 15.19
CA LYS A 26 -57.08 10.15 14.23
C LYS A 26 -56.59 9.28 13.06
N ARG A 27 -56.94 7.98 13.15
CA ARG A 27 -56.93 6.97 12.07
C ARG A 27 -57.91 7.34 10.95
N SER A 28 -57.54 7.02 9.71
CA SER A 28 -58.49 6.83 8.60
C SER A 28 -58.06 5.68 7.68
N ASP A 29 -59.09 5.01 7.13
CA ASP A 29 -59.18 3.73 6.41
C ASP A 29 -58.73 3.85 4.93
N PRO A 30 -58.03 2.85 4.35
CA PRO A 30 -57.53 2.91 2.97
C PRO A 30 -58.57 2.45 1.94
N ARG A 31 -59.44 3.34 1.46
CA ARG A 31 -60.28 3.07 0.26
C ARG A 31 -60.58 4.31 -0.57
N THR A 32 -59.57 4.93 -1.18
CA THR A 32 -59.78 5.88 -2.30
C THR A 32 -58.48 6.14 -3.07
N SER A 33 -58.03 5.18 -3.88
CA SER A 33 -57.12 5.49 -5.02
C SER A 33 -57.12 4.41 -6.12
N ALA A 34 -58.20 3.66 -6.28
CA ALA A 34 -58.35 2.70 -7.36
C ALA A 34 -59.07 3.31 -8.56
N ARG A 35 -58.49 4.34 -9.20
CA ARG A 35 -58.95 4.80 -10.52
C ARG A 35 -57.95 5.67 -11.26
N HIS A 36 -56.66 5.33 -11.32
CA HIS A 36 -55.72 5.89 -12.32
C HIS A 36 -54.47 5.00 -12.51
N ILE A 37 -54.64 3.70 -12.78
CA ILE A 37 -53.53 2.85 -13.27
C ILE A 37 -54.09 1.84 -14.28
N LYS A 38 -54.31 2.29 -15.51
CA LYS A 38 -54.37 1.43 -16.70
C LYS A 38 -53.75 2.19 -17.87
N HIS A 39 -52.43 2.39 -17.87
CA HIS A 39 -51.69 2.65 -19.13
C HIS A 39 -50.14 2.49 -19.07
N THR A 40 -49.55 1.82 -18.07
CA THR A 40 -48.07 1.71 -17.97
C THR A 40 -47.51 0.29 -17.82
N LYS A 41 -48.29 -0.78 -18.06
CA LYS A 41 -47.78 -2.16 -17.95
C LYS A 41 -47.22 -2.78 -19.24
N ASN A 42 -47.29 -2.12 -20.40
CA ASN A 42 -46.79 -2.68 -21.67
C ASN A 42 -45.44 -2.14 -22.18
N SER A 43 -44.89 -1.05 -21.62
CA SER A 43 -43.55 -0.54 -22.03
C SER A 43 -42.40 -1.16 -21.21
N SER A 44 -42.64 -1.50 -19.94
CA SER A 44 -41.64 -2.12 -19.06
C SER A 44 -41.26 -3.53 -19.52
N PHE A 45 -42.20 -4.33 -20.04
CA PHE A 45 -41.91 -5.71 -20.44
C PHE A 45 -41.10 -5.82 -21.74
N ARG A 46 -41.29 -4.88 -22.68
CA ARG A 46 -40.54 -4.84 -23.94
C ARG A 46 -39.09 -4.34 -23.75
N THR A 47 -38.88 -3.34 -22.89
CA THR A 47 -37.54 -2.75 -22.67
C THR A 47 -36.58 -3.74 -22.01
N THR A 48 -37.04 -4.56 -21.07
CA THR A 48 -36.22 -5.58 -20.39
C THR A 48 -35.78 -6.70 -21.34
N HIS A 49 -36.60 -7.07 -22.33
CA HIS A 49 -36.25 -8.09 -23.32
C HIS A 49 -35.18 -7.60 -24.31
N TYR A 50 -35.19 -6.32 -24.69
CA TYR A 50 -34.14 -5.76 -25.55
C TYR A 50 -32.79 -5.67 -24.83
N ILE A 51 -32.78 -5.30 -23.54
CA ILE A 51 -31.54 -5.25 -22.74
C ILE A 51 -30.93 -6.65 -22.58
N PHE A 52 -31.76 -7.67 -22.32
CA PHE A 52 -31.27 -9.05 -22.21
C PHE A 52 -30.74 -9.61 -23.53
N ALA A 53 -31.43 -9.33 -24.65
CA ALA A 53 -30.97 -9.74 -25.98
C ALA A 53 -29.64 -9.06 -26.36
N PHE A 54 -29.46 -7.78 -26.00
CA PHE A 54 -28.23 -7.03 -26.26
C PHE A 54 -27.04 -7.53 -25.43
N LEU A 55 -27.26 -7.88 -24.16
CA LEU A 55 -26.24 -8.47 -23.30
C LEU A 55 -25.76 -9.83 -23.80
N ILE A 56 -26.67 -10.67 -24.31
CA ILE A 56 -26.32 -11.98 -24.89
C ILE A 56 -25.52 -11.79 -26.19
N LEU A 57 -25.90 -10.83 -27.05
CA LEU A 57 -25.16 -10.53 -28.28
C LEU A 57 -23.77 -9.96 -27.98
N TYR A 58 -23.67 -9.06 -27.00
CA TYR A 58 -22.41 -8.45 -26.56
C TYR A 58 -21.46 -9.49 -25.94
N MET A 59 -21.99 -10.40 -25.11
CA MET A 59 -21.20 -11.48 -24.52
C MET A 59 -20.75 -12.50 -25.58
N GLY A 60 -21.58 -12.76 -26.61
CA GLY A 60 -21.21 -13.54 -27.78
C GLY A 60 -20.07 -12.91 -28.59
N LEU A 61 -20.15 -11.60 -28.88
CA LEU A 61 -19.11 -10.84 -29.57
C LEU A 61 -17.81 -10.70 -28.75
N TYR A 62 -17.91 -10.58 -27.43
CA TYR A 62 -16.76 -10.55 -26.52
C TYR A 62 -16.04 -11.89 -26.45
N LEU A 63 -16.77 -13.01 -26.40
CA LEU A 63 -16.19 -14.35 -26.43
C LEU A 63 -15.62 -14.70 -27.81
N PHE A 64 -16.28 -14.25 -28.88
CA PHE A 64 -15.79 -14.41 -30.26
C PHE A 64 -14.51 -13.60 -30.52
N SER A 65 -14.45 -12.35 -30.05
CA SER A 65 -13.24 -11.51 -30.15
C SER A 65 -12.08 -12.03 -29.31
N ARG A 66 -12.32 -12.56 -28.10
CA ARG A 66 -11.28 -13.26 -27.32
C ARG A 66 -10.74 -14.51 -28.03
N ASN A 67 -11.58 -15.27 -28.73
CA ASN A 67 -11.15 -16.46 -29.47
C ASN A 67 -10.40 -16.13 -30.77
N LEU A 68 -10.70 -14.99 -31.41
CA LEU A 68 -9.96 -14.48 -32.57
C LEU A 68 -8.61 -13.87 -32.16
N LEU A 69 -8.56 -13.17 -31.02
CA LEU A 69 -7.34 -12.55 -30.50
C LEU A 69 -6.36 -13.55 -29.89
N SER A 70 -6.80 -14.74 -29.48
CA SER A 70 -5.92 -15.81 -28.98
C SER A 70 -5.25 -16.63 -30.09
N ARG A 71 -5.64 -16.44 -31.36
CA ARG A 71 -5.19 -17.25 -32.50
C ARG A 71 -4.36 -16.52 -33.56
N SER A 72 -4.01 -15.24 -33.37
CA SER A 72 -3.21 -14.47 -34.35
C SER A 72 -1.77 -14.23 -33.86
N PRO A 73 -0.74 -14.88 -34.45
CA PRO A 73 0.67 -14.68 -34.12
C PRO A 73 1.19 -13.25 -34.38
N SER A 74 0.48 -12.46 -35.20
CA SER A 74 0.92 -11.14 -35.64
C SER A 74 0.80 -10.04 -34.58
N ILE A 75 -0.16 -10.15 -33.65
CA ILE A 75 -0.42 -9.13 -32.63
C ILE A 75 0.61 -9.19 -31.50
N THR A 76 1.15 -10.37 -31.20
CA THR A 76 2.22 -10.55 -30.22
C THR A 76 3.54 -9.93 -30.69
N SER A 77 3.82 -10.01 -32.00
CA SER A 77 4.96 -9.34 -32.64
C SER A 77 4.81 -7.81 -32.62
N LEU A 78 3.60 -7.30 -32.84
CA LEU A 78 3.32 -5.86 -32.82
C LEU A 78 3.48 -5.25 -31.42
N LYS A 79 3.05 -5.95 -30.36
CA LYS A 79 3.25 -5.51 -28.97
C LYS A 79 4.74 -5.41 -28.61
N ASN A 80 5.55 -6.38 -29.03
CA ASN A 80 6.98 -6.40 -28.74
C ASN A 80 7.76 -5.30 -29.50
N ASN A 81 7.33 -4.96 -30.72
CA ASN A 81 7.95 -3.91 -31.53
C ASN A 81 7.60 -2.48 -31.11
N VAL A 82 6.43 -2.26 -30.51
CA VAL A 82 6.05 -0.95 -29.95
C VAL A 82 6.78 -0.70 -28.62
N LEU A 83 6.96 -1.74 -27.80
CA LEU A 83 7.70 -1.65 -26.54
C LEU A 83 9.20 -1.39 -26.73
N SER A 84 9.82 -1.94 -27.79
CA SER A 84 11.22 -1.68 -28.11
C SER A 84 11.48 -0.28 -28.66
N ARG A 85 10.52 0.31 -29.40
CA ARG A 85 10.62 1.67 -29.96
C ARG A 85 10.38 2.79 -28.95
N LEU A 86 9.81 2.50 -27.78
CA LEU A 86 9.56 3.48 -26.70
C LEU A 86 10.72 3.62 -25.70
N GLY A 87 11.89 3.03 -25.96
CA GLY A 87 13.07 3.20 -25.09
C GLY A 87 12.92 2.61 -23.69
N LEU A 88 11.89 1.81 -23.44
CA LEU A 88 11.68 1.07 -22.19
C LEU A 88 12.51 -0.22 -22.18
N SER A 89 13.81 -0.12 -22.44
CA SER A 89 14.73 -1.22 -22.18
C SER A 89 15.02 -1.25 -20.67
N LYS A 90 14.39 -2.20 -19.99
CA LYS A 90 14.71 -2.74 -18.67
C LYS A 90 15.99 -2.19 -18.02
N ALA A 91 15.84 -1.26 -17.09
CA ALA A 91 16.68 -1.27 -15.90
C ALA A 91 16.12 -2.36 -14.98
N MET A 92 16.52 -3.61 -15.20
CA MET A 92 16.33 -4.64 -14.18
C MET A 92 17.27 -4.29 -13.03
N ALA A 93 16.76 -4.26 -11.80
CA ALA A 93 17.58 -4.27 -10.60
C ALA A 93 18.55 -5.46 -10.73
N THR A 94 19.81 -5.15 -11.06
CA THR A 94 20.81 -6.17 -11.34
C THR A 94 21.41 -6.57 -10.01
N VAL A 95 21.10 -7.79 -9.58
CA VAL A 95 21.71 -8.40 -8.39
C VAL A 95 23.18 -8.67 -8.75
N GLN A 96 24.10 -7.84 -8.25
CA GLN A 96 25.53 -8.13 -8.29
C GLN A 96 25.89 -8.97 -7.07
N SER A 97 25.78 -10.30 -7.18
CA SER A 97 26.43 -11.23 -6.27
C SER A 97 27.11 -12.33 -7.07
N GLY A 98 28.27 -12.79 -6.58
CA GLY A 98 28.92 -13.98 -7.12
C GLY A 98 28.03 -15.22 -6.94
N PRO A 99 28.25 -16.29 -7.71
CA PRO A 99 27.47 -17.53 -7.57
C PRO A 99 27.52 -18.01 -6.11
N GLY A 100 26.36 -18.07 -5.46
CA GLY A 100 26.20 -18.56 -4.07
C GLY A 100 26.20 -17.49 -2.96
N GLN A 101 26.25 -16.19 -3.26
CA GLN A 101 26.12 -15.14 -2.23
C GLN A 101 24.82 -14.32 -2.41
N LEU A 102 24.22 -13.92 -1.29
CA LEU A 102 23.10 -12.96 -1.29
C LEU A 102 23.62 -11.54 -1.57
N PRO A 103 22.83 -10.67 -2.23
CA PRO A 103 23.21 -9.28 -2.42
C PRO A 103 23.33 -8.56 -1.08
N THR A 104 24.35 -7.70 -0.97
CA THR A 104 24.49 -6.77 0.16
C THR A 104 23.63 -5.51 0.01
N HIS A 105 23.19 -5.21 -1.22
CA HIS A 105 22.31 -4.09 -1.54
C HIS A 105 21.43 -4.38 -2.76
N PHE A 106 20.31 -3.66 -2.87
CA PHE A 106 19.55 -3.51 -4.11
C PHE A 106 19.80 -2.12 -4.71
N THR A 107 19.74 -2.01 -6.04
CA THR A 107 19.87 -0.73 -6.74
C THR A 107 18.48 -0.16 -7.00
N LEU A 108 18.24 1.05 -6.48
CA LEU A 108 17.02 1.80 -6.69
C LEU A 108 16.98 2.42 -8.09
N ARG A 109 15.80 2.87 -8.51
CA ARG A 109 15.62 3.61 -9.78
C ARG A 109 16.46 4.90 -9.85
N SER A 110 16.73 5.53 -8.71
CA SER A 110 17.61 6.69 -8.59
C SER A 110 19.09 6.35 -8.84
N GLY A 111 19.47 5.07 -8.85
CA GLY A 111 20.86 4.60 -8.88
C GLY A 111 21.46 4.39 -7.49
N ASP A 112 20.78 4.87 -6.44
CA ASP A 112 21.20 4.67 -5.05
C ASP A 112 21.13 3.19 -4.64
N LYS A 113 21.99 2.81 -3.70
CA LYS A 113 22.17 1.42 -3.26
C LYS A 113 21.62 1.23 -1.84
N ILE A 114 20.45 0.61 -1.72
CA ILE A 114 19.82 0.33 -0.42
C ILE A 114 20.35 -1.00 0.15
N PRO A 115 20.91 -1.04 1.37
CA PRO A 115 21.37 -2.29 1.95
C PRO A 115 20.24 -3.28 2.21
N THR A 116 20.48 -4.58 1.99
CA THR A 116 19.45 -5.62 2.03
C THR A 116 18.96 -5.98 3.42
N ILE A 117 19.69 -5.60 4.46
CA ILE A 117 19.34 -5.83 5.86
C ILE A 117 19.36 -4.50 6.60
N ALA A 118 18.25 -4.16 7.27
CA ALA A 118 18.16 -2.99 8.12
C ALA A 118 17.81 -3.35 9.56
N LEU A 119 18.25 -2.51 10.50
CA LEU A 119 17.76 -2.57 11.87
C LEU A 119 16.41 -1.84 11.94
N GLY A 120 15.34 -2.56 12.26
CA GLY A 120 14.06 -1.95 12.62
C GLY A 120 14.11 -1.38 14.05
N THR A 121 13.52 -0.20 14.26
CA THR A 121 13.60 0.54 15.54
C THR A 121 12.28 0.67 16.31
N TRP A 122 11.19 0.13 15.77
CA TRP A 122 9.86 0.21 16.39
C TRP A 122 9.77 -0.54 17.74
N ARG A 123 9.02 0.04 18.69
CA ARG A 123 8.76 -0.53 20.03
C ARG A 123 10.03 -0.91 20.78
N ALA A 124 11.02 -0.03 20.80
CA ALA A 124 12.09 -0.05 21.80
C ALA A 124 11.66 0.82 22.98
N ALA A 125 11.93 0.37 24.21
CA ALA A 125 11.78 1.24 25.37
C ALA A 125 12.87 2.34 25.33
N PRO A 126 12.68 3.46 26.05
CA PRO A 126 13.69 4.51 26.13
C PRO A 126 15.06 3.96 26.53
N GLY A 127 16.10 4.37 25.82
CA GLY A 127 17.49 3.92 25.97
C GLY A 127 17.84 2.62 25.23
N GLU A 128 16.87 1.76 24.92
CA GLU A 128 17.17 0.47 24.28
C GLU A 128 17.53 0.60 22.80
N VAL A 129 16.96 1.59 22.09
CA VAL A 129 17.21 1.73 20.65
C VAL A 129 18.60 2.25 20.36
N LYS A 130 19.15 3.10 21.24
CA LYS A 130 20.53 3.59 21.12
C LYS A 130 21.52 2.43 21.12
N GLU A 131 21.44 1.57 22.14
CA GLU A 131 22.30 0.39 22.30
C GLU A 131 22.13 -0.61 21.14
N ALA A 132 20.89 -0.83 20.71
CA ALA A 132 20.60 -1.68 19.55
C ALA A 132 21.23 -1.14 18.26
N THR A 133 21.15 0.17 18.05
CA THR A 133 21.70 0.86 16.87
C THR A 133 23.23 0.81 16.89
N LEU A 134 23.87 1.08 18.03
CA LEU A 134 25.32 0.93 18.20
C LEU A 134 25.78 -0.50 17.93
N ALA A 135 25.09 -1.50 18.48
CA ALA A 135 25.38 -2.91 18.24
C ALA A 135 25.27 -3.27 16.75
N ALA A 136 24.21 -2.80 16.08
CA ALA A 136 24.02 -3.04 14.65
C ALA A 136 25.14 -2.41 13.81
N LEU A 137 25.43 -1.14 14.03
CA LEU A 137 26.48 -0.41 13.31
C LEU A 137 27.87 -1.04 13.51
N LYS A 138 28.16 -1.51 14.73
CA LYS A 138 29.40 -2.23 15.08
C LYS A 138 29.54 -3.56 14.34
N VAL A 139 28.46 -4.31 14.17
CA VAL A 139 28.48 -5.61 13.47
C VAL A 139 28.57 -5.44 11.94
N GLY A 140 28.13 -4.31 11.41
CA GLY A 140 28.26 -3.99 9.98
C GLY A 140 26.97 -3.53 9.32
N TYR A 141 25.87 -3.37 10.05
CA TYR A 141 24.66 -2.74 9.49
C TYR A 141 25.01 -1.36 8.95
N ARG A 142 24.44 -1.05 7.79
CA ARG A 142 24.49 0.28 7.17
C ARG A 142 23.11 0.76 6.77
N HIS A 143 22.06 0.17 7.33
CA HIS A 143 20.68 0.57 7.09
C HIS A 143 19.92 0.57 8.41
N ILE A 144 19.40 1.73 8.81
CA ILE A 144 18.58 1.93 10.00
C ILE A 144 17.18 2.39 9.55
N ASP A 145 16.16 1.63 9.94
CA ASP A 145 14.76 1.96 9.66
C ASP A 145 14.12 2.61 10.90
N GLY A 146 13.84 3.91 10.78
CA GLY A 146 13.18 4.75 11.78
C GLY A 146 11.80 5.22 11.34
N ALA A 147 11.11 5.94 12.22
CA ALA A 147 9.93 6.74 11.90
C ALA A 147 9.70 7.77 13.01
N GLU A 148 9.16 8.93 12.64
CA GLU A 148 8.75 9.98 13.57
C GLU A 148 7.85 9.43 14.70
N SER A 149 6.86 8.62 14.33
CA SER A 149 5.86 8.08 15.26
C SER A 149 6.39 7.02 16.23
N TYR A 150 7.64 6.57 16.08
CA TYR A 150 8.27 5.65 17.03
C TYR A 150 8.78 6.39 18.28
N GLY A 151 8.90 7.72 18.21
CA GLY A 151 9.25 8.56 19.36
C GLY A 151 10.69 8.38 19.86
N ASN A 152 11.57 7.81 19.05
CA ASN A 152 12.93 7.43 19.45
C ASN A 152 14.03 7.85 18.46
N GLU A 153 13.72 8.75 17.52
CA GLU A 153 14.68 9.25 16.51
C GLU A 153 15.90 9.95 17.14
N ALA A 154 15.74 10.63 18.26
CA ALA A 154 16.86 11.28 18.97
C ALA A 154 17.92 10.26 19.41
N GLU A 155 17.49 9.15 19.99
CA GLU A 155 18.39 8.07 20.44
C GLU A 155 19.11 7.39 19.26
N VAL A 156 18.43 7.27 18.11
CA VAL A 156 19.05 6.78 16.87
C VAL A 156 20.11 7.75 16.36
N GLY A 157 19.81 9.05 16.35
CA GLY A 157 20.76 10.11 15.96
C GLY A 157 22.01 10.12 16.86
N GLU A 158 21.83 10.00 18.17
CA GLU A 158 22.93 9.86 19.12
C GLU A 158 23.79 8.63 18.83
N ALA A 159 23.18 7.46 18.61
CA ALA A 159 23.91 6.23 18.28
C ALA A 159 24.72 6.36 16.99
N ILE A 160 24.14 6.97 15.95
CA ILE A 160 24.84 7.21 14.68
C ILE A 160 26.06 8.10 14.90
N LYS A 161 25.90 9.21 15.63
CA LYS A 161 26.99 10.13 15.95
C LYS A 161 28.08 9.44 16.77
N GLU A 162 27.70 8.70 17.81
CA GLU A 162 28.60 7.98 18.71
C GLU A 162 29.34 6.82 18.01
N SER A 163 28.73 6.20 17.00
CA SER A 163 29.36 5.12 16.22
C SER A 163 30.63 5.56 15.48
N GLY A 164 30.79 6.86 15.22
CA GLY A 164 31.90 7.42 14.43
C GLY A 164 31.88 7.06 12.95
N ILE A 165 30.85 6.35 12.46
CA ILE A 165 30.70 6.03 11.04
C ILE A 165 30.24 7.29 10.29
N ALA A 166 30.84 7.56 9.13
CA ALA A 166 30.46 8.70 8.32
C ALA A 166 28.98 8.59 7.89
N ARG A 167 28.22 9.68 8.04
CA ARG A 167 26.78 9.72 7.73
C ARG A 167 26.45 9.19 6.33
N LYS A 168 27.29 9.48 5.33
CA LYS A 168 27.15 9.02 3.94
C LYS A 168 27.22 7.50 3.74
N ASP A 169 27.79 6.79 4.71
CA ASP A 169 27.93 5.33 4.67
C ASP A 169 26.74 4.63 5.33
N ILE A 170 25.82 5.37 5.96
CA ILE A 170 24.61 4.84 6.60
C ILE A 170 23.40 5.24 5.74
N TRP A 171 22.58 4.26 5.39
CA TRP A 171 21.24 4.45 4.87
C TRP A 171 20.27 4.69 6.03
N LEU A 172 19.70 5.89 6.10
CA LEU A 172 18.76 6.26 7.15
C LEU A 172 17.37 6.53 6.58
N THR A 173 16.40 5.77 7.08
CA THR A 173 15.00 5.83 6.66
C THR A 173 14.16 6.45 7.79
N SER A 174 13.27 7.38 7.46
CA SER A 174 12.18 7.81 8.35
C SER A 174 10.85 7.91 7.58
N LYS A 175 9.75 8.22 8.29
CA LYS A 175 8.39 8.12 7.76
C LYS A 175 7.51 9.27 8.21
N LEU A 176 6.76 9.84 7.27
CA LEU A 176 5.74 10.86 7.50
C LEU A 176 4.54 10.23 8.20
N TRP A 177 4.23 10.71 9.42
CA TRP A 177 3.07 10.22 10.15
C TRP A 177 1.75 10.79 9.63
N ASN A 178 0.66 10.10 9.94
CA ASN A 178 -0.66 10.29 9.33
C ASN A 178 -1.22 11.72 9.53
N ASN A 179 -0.86 12.39 10.62
CA ASN A 179 -1.30 13.76 10.93
C ASN A 179 -0.49 14.86 10.19
N HIS A 180 0.50 14.48 9.37
CA HIS A 180 1.37 15.40 8.63
C HIS A 180 1.20 15.28 7.11
N HIS A 181 0.09 14.71 6.64
CA HIS A 181 -0.19 14.54 5.21
C HIS A 181 -0.57 15.84 4.49
N ALA A 182 -1.06 16.86 5.20
CA ALA A 182 -1.35 18.15 4.57
C ALA A 182 -0.04 18.76 4.03
N PRO A 183 -0.01 19.31 2.80
CA PRO A 183 1.23 19.82 2.19
C PRO A 183 2.01 20.83 3.04
N GLU A 184 1.32 21.65 3.84
CA GLU A 184 1.92 22.60 4.76
C GLU A 184 2.65 21.93 5.94
N ASP A 185 2.32 20.69 6.28
CA ASP A 185 2.84 19.96 7.44
C ASP A 185 4.04 19.04 7.09
N VAL A 186 4.20 18.66 5.82
CA VAL A 186 5.22 17.69 5.38
C VAL A 186 6.64 18.18 5.68
N GLU A 187 6.95 19.42 5.31
CA GLU A 187 8.30 19.97 5.49
C GLU A 187 8.66 20.19 6.97
N PRO A 188 7.77 20.77 7.81
CA PRO A 188 7.99 20.80 9.26
C PRO A 188 8.25 19.43 9.90
N ALA A 189 7.50 18.39 9.50
CA ALA A 189 7.69 17.03 10.02
C ALA A 189 9.07 16.45 9.66
N ILE A 190 9.52 16.66 8.42
CA ILE A 190 10.87 16.26 7.99
C ILE A 190 11.93 17.02 8.77
N ASP A 191 11.77 18.33 8.95
CA ASP A 191 12.73 19.16 9.68
C ASP A 191 12.87 18.73 11.15
N GLU A 192 11.76 18.34 11.77
CA GLU A 192 11.78 17.77 13.12
C GLU A 192 12.53 16.43 13.18
N SER A 193 12.28 15.52 12.24
CA SER A 193 13.02 14.25 12.15
C SER A 193 14.51 14.48 11.90
N LEU A 194 14.88 15.37 10.97
CA LEU A 194 16.28 15.73 10.67
C LEU A 194 16.99 16.29 11.91
N ALA A 195 16.33 17.18 12.65
CA ALA A 195 16.86 17.76 13.88
C ALA A 195 17.07 16.69 14.97
N LYS A 196 16.10 15.79 15.19
CA LYS A 196 16.21 14.69 16.15
C LYS A 196 17.33 13.72 15.77
N LEU A 197 17.41 13.34 14.49
CA LEU A 197 18.43 12.42 13.98
C LEU A 197 19.82 13.07 13.87
N GLY A 198 19.92 14.39 13.98
CA GLY A 198 21.18 15.14 13.90
C GLY A 198 21.84 15.07 12.53
N THR A 199 21.05 15.16 11.44
CA THR A 199 21.51 15.05 10.05
C THR A 199 20.78 16.05 9.16
N ASP A 200 21.39 16.46 8.04
CA ASP A 200 20.79 17.40 7.09
C ASP A 200 19.93 16.74 6.01
N TYR A 201 20.03 15.41 5.87
CA TYR A 201 19.26 14.63 4.90
C TYR A 201 18.89 13.22 5.39
N LEU A 202 17.85 12.67 4.78
CA LEU A 202 17.45 11.25 4.85
C LEU A 202 17.72 10.55 3.52
N ASP A 203 18.14 9.29 3.58
CA ASP A 203 18.35 8.49 2.37
C ASP A 203 17.01 8.04 1.78
N LEU A 204 16.03 7.77 2.65
CA LEU A 204 14.66 7.42 2.29
C LEU A 204 13.66 8.09 3.23
N TYR A 205 12.65 8.74 2.67
CA TYR A 205 11.48 9.19 3.42
C TYR A 205 10.20 8.69 2.75
N MET A 206 9.24 8.25 3.55
CA MET A 206 8.05 7.59 3.03
C MET A 206 6.76 7.99 3.74
N ILE A 207 5.65 7.93 3.01
CA ILE A 207 4.32 7.98 3.63
C ILE A 207 4.15 6.71 4.49
N HIS A 208 3.94 6.85 5.79
CA HIS A 208 3.90 5.70 6.72
C HIS A 208 2.64 4.83 6.54
N TRP A 209 1.49 5.47 6.32
CA TRP A 209 0.23 4.77 6.03
C TRP A 209 -0.54 5.52 4.96
N PRO A 210 -1.35 4.84 4.12
CA PRO A 210 -2.22 5.48 3.16
C PRO A 210 -3.48 6.11 3.80
N VAL A 211 -3.31 6.77 4.95
CA VAL A 211 -4.38 7.39 5.75
C VAL A 211 -3.88 8.73 6.27
N ALA A 212 -4.61 9.79 5.97
CA ALA A 212 -4.38 11.13 6.47
C ALA A 212 -5.30 11.41 7.67
N PHE A 213 -4.76 12.05 8.69
CA PHE A 213 -5.52 12.59 9.81
C PHE A 213 -5.49 14.12 9.79
N GLY A 214 -6.64 14.73 9.98
CA GLY A 214 -6.75 16.17 10.22
C GLY A 214 -6.19 16.54 11.60
N LYS A 215 -6.08 17.85 11.87
CA LYS A 215 -5.60 18.37 13.16
C LYS A 215 -6.48 17.95 14.35
N ASP A 216 -7.73 17.59 14.11
CA ASP A 216 -8.66 17.07 15.12
C ASP A 216 -8.48 15.56 15.38
N GLY A 217 -7.50 14.92 14.74
CA GLY A 217 -7.18 13.50 14.86
C GLY A 217 -8.13 12.58 14.09
N LYS A 218 -9.08 13.13 13.32
CA LYS A 218 -10.01 12.34 12.51
C LYS A 218 -9.47 12.10 11.11
N ASN A 219 -9.98 11.08 10.45
CA ASN A 219 -9.66 10.79 9.05
C ASN A 219 -10.00 11.98 8.14
N ASP A 220 -8.98 12.51 7.47
CA ASP A 220 -9.16 13.38 6.32
C ASP A 220 -9.42 12.49 5.10
N VAL A 221 -10.69 12.31 4.76
CA VAL A 221 -11.11 11.44 3.66
C VAL A 221 -10.52 11.89 2.33
N ALA A 222 -10.44 13.20 2.09
CA ALA A 222 -9.97 13.73 0.81
C ALA A 222 -8.49 13.42 0.58
N LEU A 223 -7.64 13.65 1.59
CA LEU A 223 -6.22 13.32 1.52
C LEU A 223 -5.95 11.80 1.62
N THR A 224 -6.80 11.06 2.35
CA THR A 224 -6.73 9.59 2.39
C THR A 224 -7.05 8.95 1.04
N GLU A 225 -8.05 9.47 0.32
CA GLU A 225 -8.41 8.99 -1.02
C GLU A 225 -7.46 9.51 -2.10
N ASN A 226 -6.87 10.69 -1.93
CA ASN A 226 -5.95 11.30 -2.88
C ASN A 226 -4.61 11.67 -2.22
N PRO A 227 -3.59 10.80 -2.30
CA PRO A 227 -2.28 11.08 -1.71
C PRO A 227 -1.42 12.05 -2.55
N TYR A 228 -1.88 12.49 -3.72
CA TYR A 228 -1.06 13.28 -4.64
C TYR A 228 -0.61 14.64 -4.09
N PRO A 229 -1.43 15.42 -3.36
CA PRO A 229 -0.96 16.67 -2.75
C PRO A 229 0.21 16.46 -1.79
N THR A 230 0.12 15.44 -0.93
CA THR A 230 1.20 15.03 -0.02
C THR A 230 2.45 14.61 -0.80
N TRP A 231 2.27 13.77 -1.82
CA TRP A 231 3.37 13.28 -2.64
C TRP A 231 4.09 14.41 -3.37
N LYS A 232 3.36 15.34 -3.99
CA LYS A 232 3.93 16.50 -4.66
C LYS A 232 4.81 17.33 -3.71
N LYS A 233 4.38 17.48 -2.46
CA LYS A 233 5.18 18.19 -1.45
C LYS A 233 6.44 17.40 -1.07
N LEU A 234 6.37 16.08 -0.99
CA LEU A 234 7.55 15.22 -0.79
C LEU A 234 8.56 15.34 -1.95
N GLU A 235 8.09 15.51 -3.19
CA GLU A 235 8.97 15.76 -4.35
C GLU A 235 9.77 17.05 -4.19
N GLU A 236 9.16 18.12 -3.66
CA GLU A 236 9.88 19.37 -3.34
C GLU A 236 11.01 19.13 -2.31
N MET A 237 10.85 18.17 -1.39
CA MET A 237 11.87 17.87 -0.37
C MET A 237 13.07 17.15 -0.97
N VAL A 238 12.87 16.44 -2.08
CA VAL A 238 13.97 15.92 -2.91
C VAL A 238 14.69 17.05 -3.62
N GLU A 239 13.95 17.98 -4.24
CA GLU A 239 14.54 19.16 -4.90
C GLU A 239 15.35 20.03 -3.92
N LYS A 240 14.92 20.12 -2.65
CA LYS A 240 15.64 20.81 -1.57
C LYS A 240 16.81 20.02 -0.96
N GLY A 241 17.01 18.76 -1.34
CA GLY A 241 18.09 17.91 -0.82
C GLY A 241 17.87 17.37 0.60
N LYS A 242 16.69 17.58 1.20
CA LYS A 242 16.35 17.05 2.54
C LYS A 242 16.13 15.54 2.53
N VAL A 243 15.72 14.99 1.37
CA VAL A 243 15.49 13.56 1.18
C VAL A 243 16.07 13.14 -0.17
N ARG A 244 16.74 11.97 -0.22
CA ARG A 244 17.28 11.45 -1.48
C ARG A 244 16.29 10.61 -2.27
N ASN A 245 15.54 9.75 -1.57
CA ASN A 245 14.60 8.82 -2.18
C ASN A 245 13.24 8.88 -1.48
N LEU A 246 12.17 8.65 -2.26
CA LEU A 246 10.81 8.62 -1.74
C LEU A 246 10.23 7.20 -1.81
N GLY A 247 9.46 6.84 -0.80
CA GLY A 247 8.77 5.55 -0.75
C GLY A 247 7.38 5.66 -0.16
N VAL A 248 6.71 4.52 -0.05
CA VAL A 248 5.42 4.39 0.66
C VAL A 248 5.43 3.15 1.54
N ALA A 249 4.72 3.20 2.66
CA ALA A 249 4.50 2.04 3.51
C ALA A 249 3.02 1.69 3.58
N ASN A 250 2.70 0.40 3.62
CA ASN A 250 1.34 -0.13 3.77
C ASN A 250 0.37 0.13 2.59
N PHE A 251 0.90 0.49 1.41
CA PHE A 251 0.07 0.62 0.20
C PHE A 251 -0.15 -0.76 -0.43
N ASN A 252 -1.42 -1.11 -0.68
CA ASN A 252 -1.76 -2.25 -1.52
C ASN A 252 -1.59 -1.91 -3.02
N ILE A 253 -1.62 -2.92 -3.89
CA ILE A 253 -1.44 -2.74 -5.35
C ILE A 253 -2.38 -1.67 -5.92
N ARG A 254 -3.66 -1.67 -5.53
CA ARG A 254 -4.63 -0.66 -5.98
C ARG A 254 -4.18 0.77 -5.66
N ARG A 255 -3.75 1.02 -4.42
CA ARG A 255 -3.28 2.35 -4.01
C ARG A 255 -1.96 2.71 -4.65
N LEU A 256 -1.08 1.74 -4.91
CA LEU A 256 0.16 1.94 -5.67
C LEU A 256 -0.15 2.35 -7.12
N GLU A 257 -1.05 1.65 -7.79
CA GLU A 257 -1.49 1.97 -9.15
C GLU A 257 -2.16 3.34 -9.21
N GLN A 258 -2.99 3.68 -8.21
CA GLN A 258 -3.57 5.01 -8.08
C GLN A 258 -2.48 6.08 -7.95
N LEU A 259 -1.51 5.91 -7.04
CA LEU A 259 -0.41 6.87 -6.87
C LEU A 259 0.37 7.04 -8.19
N LEU A 260 0.72 5.94 -8.85
CA LEU A 260 1.46 5.95 -10.11
C LEU A 260 0.67 6.51 -11.31
N SER A 261 -0.66 6.67 -11.18
CA SER A 261 -1.49 7.28 -12.22
C SER A 261 -1.38 8.81 -12.27
N PHE A 262 -0.90 9.43 -11.18
CA PHE A 262 -0.66 10.86 -11.12
C PHE A 262 0.65 11.24 -11.85
N PRO A 263 0.81 12.51 -12.28
CA PRO A 263 2.01 12.96 -12.98
C PRO A 263 3.17 13.20 -11.99
N LEU A 264 3.75 12.12 -11.47
CA LEU A 264 4.85 12.16 -10.50
C LEU A 264 6.17 12.55 -11.19
N LYS A 265 6.86 13.56 -10.64
CA LYS A 265 8.25 13.90 -10.99
C LYS A 265 9.22 12.86 -10.41
N VAL A 266 8.99 12.45 -9.16
CA VAL A 266 9.79 11.44 -8.46
C VAL A 266 8.87 10.27 -8.13
N LYS A 267 9.11 9.14 -8.79
CA LYS A 267 8.35 7.90 -8.53
C LYS A 267 8.80 7.25 -7.22
N PRO A 268 7.92 6.55 -6.49
CA PRO A 268 8.34 5.78 -5.32
C PRO A 268 9.39 4.74 -5.73
N THR A 269 10.50 4.70 -5.01
CA THR A 269 11.60 3.75 -5.23
C THR A 269 11.52 2.55 -4.30
N VAL A 270 10.82 2.70 -3.17
CA VAL A 270 10.66 1.68 -2.13
C VAL A 270 9.19 1.56 -1.70
N ILE A 271 8.75 0.32 -1.48
CA ILE A 271 7.50 0.00 -0.79
C ILE A 271 7.87 -0.75 0.49
N GLN A 272 7.43 -0.27 1.65
CA GLN A 272 7.58 -1.01 2.91
C GLN A 272 6.25 -1.69 3.28
N TYR A 273 6.24 -3.01 3.46
CA TYR A 273 5.02 -3.78 3.67
C TYR A 273 5.20 -4.91 4.69
N GLU A 274 4.11 -5.34 5.33
CA GLU A 274 4.17 -6.48 6.24
C GLU A 274 4.43 -7.74 5.43
N LEU A 275 5.64 -8.28 5.51
CA LEU A 275 5.99 -9.50 4.81
C LEU A 275 6.62 -10.44 5.80
N SER A 276 6.06 -11.64 5.90
CA SER A 276 6.56 -12.71 6.75
C SER A 276 6.18 -14.05 6.15
N TYR A 277 6.59 -15.15 6.80
CA TYR A 277 6.05 -16.47 6.48
C TYR A 277 4.51 -16.46 6.45
N TRP A 278 3.89 -15.76 7.40
CA TRP A 278 2.44 -15.70 7.54
C TRP A 278 1.74 -14.77 6.54
N ASN A 279 2.48 -13.84 5.94
CA ASN A 279 1.96 -12.93 4.92
C ASN A 279 3.00 -12.77 3.79
N PRO A 280 3.18 -13.77 2.92
CA PRO A 280 4.25 -13.75 1.92
C PRO A 280 3.97 -12.79 0.75
N ALA A 281 2.70 -12.46 0.50
CA ALA A 281 2.22 -11.54 -0.55
C ALA A 281 2.92 -11.70 -1.92
N PRO A 282 2.92 -12.90 -2.54
CA PRO A 282 3.65 -13.17 -3.78
C PRO A 282 3.24 -12.25 -4.94
N GLU A 283 1.96 -11.85 -5.00
CA GLU A 283 1.47 -10.90 -6.01
C GLU A 283 2.12 -9.52 -5.87
N LEU A 284 2.29 -9.02 -4.64
CA LEU A 284 2.95 -7.74 -4.38
C LEU A 284 4.45 -7.81 -4.70
N VAL A 285 5.11 -8.91 -4.32
CA VAL A 285 6.53 -9.15 -4.64
C VAL A 285 6.73 -9.11 -6.16
N LYS A 286 5.89 -9.84 -6.90
CA LYS A 286 5.93 -9.85 -8.37
C LYS A 286 5.65 -8.46 -8.95
N TRP A 287 4.58 -7.80 -8.50
CA TRP A 287 4.20 -6.47 -8.97
C TRP A 287 5.32 -5.45 -8.73
N SER A 288 5.95 -5.47 -7.56
CA SER A 288 7.06 -4.57 -7.21
C SER A 288 8.25 -4.77 -8.15
N LYS A 289 8.61 -6.03 -8.42
CA LYS A 289 9.69 -6.39 -9.35
C LYS A 289 9.40 -5.93 -10.77
N ASP A 290 8.19 -6.16 -11.27
CA ASP A 290 7.77 -5.76 -12.63
C ASP A 290 7.77 -4.23 -12.81
N ASN A 291 7.56 -3.47 -11.73
CA ASN A 291 7.59 -2.01 -11.72
C ASN A 291 8.97 -1.41 -11.37
N GLY A 292 9.97 -2.24 -11.07
CA GLY A 292 11.31 -1.77 -10.67
C GLY A 292 11.29 -0.93 -9.40
N ILE A 293 10.48 -1.35 -8.41
CA ILE A 293 10.38 -0.75 -7.08
C ILE A 293 10.89 -1.79 -6.07
N VAL A 294 11.76 -1.40 -5.14
CA VAL A 294 12.29 -2.31 -4.12
C VAL A 294 11.26 -2.47 -3.00
N LEU A 295 11.13 -3.68 -2.47
CA LEU A 295 10.22 -3.99 -1.38
C LEU A 295 11.00 -4.19 -0.08
N GLU A 296 10.53 -3.59 1.00
CA GLU A 296 11.03 -3.74 2.36
C GLU A 296 10.03 -4.55 3.19
N ALA A 297 10.49 -5.69 3.71
CA ALA A 297 9.76 -6.56 4.60
C ALA A 297 9.89 -6.05 6.05
N TYR A 298 8.89 -5.31 6.52
CA TYR A 298 8.76 -5.06 7.97
C TYR A 298 8.14 -6.27 8.66
N SER A 299 8.48 -6.47 9.93
CA SER A 299 8.11 -7.67 10.69
C SER A 299 8.48 -8.99 10.00
N PRO A 300 9.71 -9.14 9.45
CA PRO A 300 10.08 -10.28 8.62
C PRO A 300 9.92 -11.64 9.31
N LEU A 301 10.01 -11.66 10.64
CA LEU A 301 9.86 -12.83 11.51
C LEU A 301 8.43 -12.98 12.07
N GLY A 302 7.43 -12.28 11.55
CA GLY A 302 6.03 -12.39 12.01
C GLY A 302 5.68 -11.53 13.22
N SER A 303 6.35 -10.38 13.42
CA SER A 303 6.06 -9.41 14.51
C SER A 303 6.05 -10.04 15.92
N GLN A 304 5.76 -9.26 16.97
CA GLN A 304 5.66 -9.79 18.34
C GLN A 304 4.61 -10.90 18.48
N GLY A 305 3.63 -10.94 17.59
CA GLY A 305 2.52 -11.90 17.64
C GLY A 305 2.84 -13.30 17.09
N LYS A 306 3.86 -13.46 16.24
CA LYS A 306 4.18 -14.76 15.62
C LYS A 306 5.67 -15.10 15.51
N VAL A 307 6.59 -14.39 16.18
CA VAL A 307 8.03 -14.75 16.12
C VAL A 307 8.24 -16.21 16.51
N LYS A 308 7.71 -16.66 17.64
CA LYS A 308 7.92 -18.03 18.12
C LYS A 308 7.41 -19.06 17.12
N GLU A 309 6.19 -18.85 16.62
CA GLU A 309 5.51 -19.71 15.66
C GLU A 309 6.27 -19.76 14.33
N THR A 310 6.81 -18.62 13.89
CA THR A 310 7.63 -18.53 12.66
C THR A 310 8.91 -19.35 12.79
N LEU A 311 9.59 -19.27 13.93
CA LEU A 311 10.83 -20.01 14.18
C LEU A 311 10.58 -21.52 14.37
N GLU A 312 9.34 -21.92 14.69
CA GLU A 312 8.94 -23.32 14.85
C GLU A 312 8.26 -23.93 13.61
N VAL A 313 8.15 -23.19 12.50
CA VAL A 313 7.62 -23.74 11.24
C VAL A 313 8.46 -24.97 10.84
N PRO A 314 7.85 -26.14 10.57
CA PRO A 314 8.58 -27.37 10.25
C PRO A 314 9.59 -27.20 9.11
N GLU A 315 9.19 -26.53 8.03
CA GLU A 315 10.07 -26.23 6.89
C GLU A 315 11.25 -25.33 7.28
N VAL A 316 11.03 -24.33 8.13
CA VAL A 316 12.10 -23.42 8.60
C VAL A 316 13.10 -24.19 9.46
N LYS A 317 12.62 -25.06 10.36
CA LYS A 317 13.49 -25.90 11.21
C LYS A 317 14.29 -26.90 10.40
N ALA A 318 13.66 -27.58 9.44
CA ALA A 318 14.34 -28.52 8.56
C ALA A 318 15.49 -27.83 7.80
N ILE A 319 15.24 -26.67 7.20
CA ILE A 319 16.27 -25.91 6.47
C ILE A 319 17.37 -25.40 7.43
N SER A 320 16.99 -24.98 8.65
CA SER A 320 17.92 -24.55 9.70
C SER A 320 18.88 -25.68 10.08
N GLU A 321 18.37 -26.89 10.28
CA GLU A 321 19.16 -28.10 10.59
C GLU A 321 20.04 -28.52 9.39
N GLU A 322 19.50 -28.52 8.18
CA GLU A 322 20.21 -28.85 6.93
C GLU A 322 21.43 -27.94 6.70
N LEU A 323 21.32 -26.66 7.04
CA LEU A 323 22.34 -25.65 6.76
C LEU A 323 23.19 -25.23 7.97
N GLY A 324 22.84 -25.67 9.18
CA GLY A 324 23.54 -25.28 10.41
C GLY A 324 23.44 -23.78 10.74
N ILE A 325 22.36 -23.13 10.34
CA ILE A 325 22.06 -21.70 10.62
C ILE A 325 20.80 -21.59 11.48
N THR A 326 20.56 -20.46 12.13
CA THR A 326 19.37 -20.32 13.00
C THR A 326 18.07 -20.21 12.19
N PRO A 327 16.91 -20.58 12.75
CA PRO A 327 15.61 -20.38 12.10
C PRO A 327 15.35 -18.92 11.68
N ALA A 328 15.86 -17.94 12.45
CA ALA A 328 15.75 -16.53 12.10
C ALA A 328 16.58 -16.21 10.84
N GLN A 329 17.80 -16.72 10.75
CA GLN A 329 18.67 -16.56 9.58
C GLN A 329 18.05 -17.19 8.33
N VAL A 330 17.37 -18.34 8.44
CA VAL A 330 16.62 -18.94 7.31
C VAL A 330 15.58 -17.95 6.78
N VAL A 331 14.71 -17.43 7.64
CA VAL A 331 13.61 -16.55 7.23
C VAL A 331 14.12 -15.19 6.71
N ILE A 332 15.15 -14.63 7.32
CA ILE A 332 15.76 -13.37 6.84
C ILE A 332 16.44 -13.59 5.48
N SER A 333 17.19 -14.68 5.32
CA SER A 333 17.84 -15.04 4.05
C SER A 333 16.82 -15.27 2.94
N TRP A 334 15.70 -15.91 3.26
CA TRP A 334 14.57 -16.08 2.35
C TRP A 334 14.05 -14.74 1.83
N HIS A 335 13.79 -13.75 2.70
CA HIS A 335 13.38 -12.41 2.27
C HIS A 335 14.38 -11.74 1.33
N VAL A 336 15.68 -11.80 1.65
CA VAL A 336 16.72 -11.22 0.78
C VAL A 336 16.79 -11.94 -0.57
N GLN A 337 16.70 -13.27 -0.57
CA GLN A 337 16.73 -14.07 -1.80
C GLN A 337 15.51 -13.85 -2.70
N ARG A 338 14.35 -13.47 -2.13
CA ARG A 338 13.16 -13.01 -2.88
C ARG A 338 13.33 -11.64 -3.53
N GLY A 339 14.40 -10.92 -3.22
CA GLY A 339 14.63 -9.56 -3.69
C GLY A 339 13.98 -8.49 -2.82
N THR A 340 13.75 -8.79 -1.53
CA THR A 340 13.21 -7.83 -0.55
C THR A 340 14.25 -7.47 0.50
N VAL A 341 14.30 -6.21 0.91
CA VAL A 341 15.09 -5.79 2.08
C VAL A 341 14.41 -6.33 3.34
N ALA A 342 15.13 -6.92 4.28
CA ALA A 342 14.57 -7.40 5.54
C ALA A 342 14.85 -6.43 6.70
N LEU A 343 13.83 -6.14 7.50
CA LEU A 343 13.91 -5.22 8.65
C LEU A 343 13.74 -5.94 10.01
N PRO A 344 14.60 -6.91 10.39
CA PRO A 344 14.46 -7.59 11.66
C PRO A 344 14.76 -6.63 12.83
N LYS A 345 13.78 -6.42 13.71
CA LYS A 345 13.95 -5.64 14.93
C LYS A 345 14.50 -6.51 16.06
N SER A 346 15.54 -6.04 16.74
CA SER A 346 15.98 -6.58 18.02
C SER A 346 16.67 -5.50 18.85
N ILE A 347 16.49 -5.55 20.16
CA ILE A 347 17.26 -4.76 21.15
C ILE A 347 18.39 -5.56 21.80
N LYS A 348 18.43 -6.88 21.56
CA LYS A 348 19.45 -7.77 22.11
C LYS A 348 20.61 -7.83 21.13
N ALA A 349 21.80 -7.36 21.54
CA ALA A 349 23.00 -7.31 20.70
C ALA A 349 23.32 -8.66 20.01
N ALA A 350 23.24 -9.78 20.73
CA ALA A 350 23.48 -11.11 20.16
C ALA A 350 22.52 -11.46 19.00
N ARG A 351 21.24 -11.07 19.11
CA ARG A 351 20.26 -11.29 18.03
C ARG A 351 20.45 -10.30 16.88
N VAL A 352 20.87 -9.06 17.16
CA VAL A 352 21.25 -8.11 16.11
C VAL A 352 22.40 -8.69 15.29
N GLU A 353 23.41 -9.26 15.94
CA GLU A 353 24.51 -9.92 15.25
C GLU A 353 24.08 -11.16 14.47
N GLU A 354 23.26 -12.03 15.08
CA GLU A 354 22.72 -13.22 14.44
C GLU A 354 21.94 -12.88 13.16
N ASN A 355 21.06 -11.86 13.23
CA ASN A 355 20.20 -11.43 12.13
C ASN A 355 20.98 -10.81 10.96
N PHE A 356 22.20 -10.33 11.19
CA PHE A 356 23.06 -9.79 10.13
C PHE A 356 23.71 -10.89 9.28
N LYS A 357 23.92 -12.07 9.88
CA LYS A 357 24.63 -13.19 9.25
C LYS A 357 23.66 -14.02 8.41
N ILE A 358 23.39 -13.56 7.19
CA ILE A 358 22.51 -14.23 6.23
C ILE A 358 23.28 -15.15 5.27
N THR A 359 22.61 -16.17 4.74
CA THR A 359 23.22 -17.18 3.85
C THR A 359 22.27 -17.49 2.70
N ALA A 360 22.77 -17.58 1.46
CA ALA A 360 21.94 -17.99 0.33
C ALA A 360 21.40 -19.41 0.57
N LEU A 361 20.09 -19.56 0.50
CA LEU A 361 19.44 -20.87 0.63
C LEU A 361 19.62 -21.64 -0.68
N PRO A 362 19.94 -22.95 -0.64
CA PRO A 362 19.88 -23.80 -1.81
C PRO A 362 18.51 -23.66 -2.50
N GLN A 363 18.49 -23.70 -3.83
CA GLN A 363 17.28 -23.42 -4.61
C GLN A 363 16.09 -24.28 -4.17
N GLU A 364 16.31 -25.57 -3.91
CA GLU A 364 15.25 -26.47 -3.41
C GLU A 364 14.73 -26.06 -2.03
N ALA A 365 15.61 -25.68 -1.09
CA ALA A 365 15.22 -25.21 0.24
C ALA A 365 14.42 -23.90 0.16
N PHE A 366 14.87 -22.97 -0.69
CA PHE A 366 14.15 -21.73 -0.97
C PHE A 366 12.74 -22.00 -1.51
N GLU A 367 12.61 -22.89 -2.49
CA GLU A 367 11.31 -23.22 -3.09
C GLU A 367 10.39 -23.98 -2.12
N ARG A 368 10.92 -24.86 -1.28
CA ARG A 368 10.16 -25.50 -0.19
C ARG A 368 9.56 -24.45 0.75
N LEU A 369 10.35 -23.47 1.17
CA LEU A 369 9.87 -22.42 2.05
C LEU A 369 8.85 -21.49 1.36
N GLU A 370 9.05 -21.15 0.09
CA GLU A 370 8.05 -20.42 -0.73
C GLU A 370 6.71 -21.18 -0.80
N ARG A 371 6.74 -22.49 -1.08
CA ARG A 371 5.54 -23.34 -1.11
C ARG A 371 4.87 -23.41 0.26
N ALA A 372 5.64 -23.57 1.33
CA ALA A 372 5.11 -23.61 2.69
C ALA A 372 4.43 -22.29 3.09
N ALA A 373 5.08 -21.15 2.85
CA ALA A 373 4.53 -19.82 3.18
C ALA A 373 3.26 -19.50 2.37
N THR A 374 3.14 -20.00 1.15
CA THR A 374 1.97 -19.79 0.28
C THR A 374 0.87 -20.85 0.43
N SER A 375 1.08 -21.86 1.28
CA SER A 375 0.12 -22.97 1.50
C SER A 375 -1.05 -22.62 2.42
N HIS A 376 -1.00 -21.46 3.09
CA HIS A 376 -2.03 -21.00 4.01
C HIS A 376 -2.54 -19.60 3.63
N PRO A 377 -3.75 -19.22 4.06
CA PRO A 377 -4.24 -17.85 3.90
C PRO A 377 -3.27 -16.83 4.55
N PRO A 378 -3.14 -15.62 3.98
CA PRO A 378 -2.30 -14.59 4.57
C PRO A 378 -2.87 -14.13 5.91
N VAL A 379 -2.01 -14.00 6.92
CA VAL A 379 -2.34 -13.46 8.23
C VAL A 379 -1.61 -12.15 8.40
N LYS A 380 -2.38 -11.05 8.45
CA LYS A 380 -1.88 -9.72 8.77
C LYS A 380 -1.89 -9.52 10.28
N LEU A 381 -0.74 -9.16 10.84
CA LEU A 381 -0.55 -8.98 12.28
C LEU A 381 -0.60 -7.52 12.69
N LEU A 382 -0.35 -6.60 11.74
CA LEU A 382 -0.50 -5.18 11.94
C LEU A 382 -1.69 -4.66 11.14
N ASP A 383 -2.87 -4.67 11.76
CA ASP A 383 -4.07 -4.04 11.23
C ASP A 383 -4.58 -2.94 12.17
N PRO A 384 -4.34 -1.66 11.85
CA PRO A 384 -4.83 -0.54 12.65
C PRO A 384 -6.28 -0.15 12.34
N THR A 385 -6.95 -0.81 11.36
CA THR A 385 -8.34 -0.52 10.97
C THR A 385 -9.31 -0.44 12.16
N PRO A 386 -9.30 -1.37 13.14
CA PRO A 386 -10.21 -1.30 14.28
C PRO A 386 -9.99 -0.07 15.16
N HIS A 387 -8.75 0.43 15.24
CA HIS A 387 -8.39 1.58 16.06
C HIS A 387 -8.67 2.90 15.37
N TRP A 388 -8.49 2.96 14.05
CA TRP A 388 -8.66 4.19 13.26
C TRP A 388 -10.06 4.34 12.69
N GLY A 389 -10.85 3.26 12.61
CA GLY A 389 -12.16 3.28 11.96
C GLY A 389 -12.08 3.55 10.46
N VAL A 390 -10.92 3.33 9.84
CA VAL A 390 -10.68 3.53 8.41
C VAL A 390 -10.27 2.19 7.82
N ASP A 391 -11.11 1.66 6.94
CA ASP A 391 -10.76 0.47 6.16
C ASP A 391 -10.00 0.89 4.89
N PHE A 392 -8.69 0.68 4.92
CA PHE A 392 -7.80 0.98 3.79
C PHE A 392 -7.21 -0.27 3.15
N TRP A 393 -7.48 -1.46 3.71
CA TRP A 393 -7.11 -2.73 3.13
C TRP A 393 -8.13 -3.17 2.10
N ASP A 394 -9.40 -2.96 2.40
CA ASP A 394 -10.46 -3.55 1.62
C ASP A 394 -10.62 -2.83 0.28
N VAL A 395 -10.81 -3.67 -0.73
CA VAL A 395 -11.19 -3.27 -2.06
C VAL A 395 -12.67 -3.07 -1.98
N ASN A 396 -13.10 -1.89 -1.55
CA ASN A 396 -14.52 -1.58 -1.55
C ASN A 396 -14.97 -1.57 -3.02
N ILE A 397 -15.45 -2.74 -3.48
CA ILE A 397 -16.02 -3.05 -4.79
C ILE A 397 -17.10 -2.02 -5.17
N LYS A 398 -17.64 -1.28 -4.19
CA LYS A 398 -18.53 -0.14 -4.40
C LYS A 398 -17.90 0.95 -5.28
N HIS A 399 -16.61 1.26 -5.14
CA HIS A 399 -15.94 2.25 -5.99
C HIS A 399 -15.63 1.71 -7.39
N ILE A 400 -15.26 0.43 -7.50
CA ILE A 400 -15.08 -0.23 -8.81
C ILE A 400 -16.42 -0.31 -9.56
N ARG A 401 -17.53 -0.61 -8.87
CA ARG A 401 -18.88 -0.59 -9.44
C ARG A 401 -19.28 0.80 -9.90
N LYS A 402 -18.95 1.85 -9.14
CA LYS A 402 -19.24 3.23 -9.54
C LYS A 402 -18.40 3.65 -10.76
N MET A 403 -17.10 3.38 -10.77
CA MET A 403 -16.22 3.68 -11.91
C MET A 403 -16.57 2.87 -13.16
N THR A 404 -16.93 1.59 -13.03
CA THR A 404 -17.40 0.78 -14.17
C THR A 404 -18.76 1.24 -14.67
N PHE A 405 -19.66 1.69 -13.77
CA PHE A 405 -20.94 2.26 -14.17
C PHE A 405 -20.76 3.61 -14.88
N ASP A 406 -19.92 4.50 -14.36
CA ASP A 406 -19.61 5.80 -14.97
C ASP A 406 -18.87 5.65 -16.30
N ALA A 407 -17.95 4.68 -16.42
CA ALA A 407 -17.26 4.37 -17.67
C ALA A 407 -18.19 3.73 -18.72
N CYS A 408 -19.10 2.84 -18.31
CA CYS A 408 -20.14 2.31 -19.19
C CYS A 408 -21.10 3.41 -19.65
N LEU A 409 -21.49 4.33 -18.75
CA LEU A 409 -22.35 5.46 -19.08
C LEU A 409 -21.65 6.44 -20.03
N LEU A 410 -20.35 6.71 -19.82
CA LEU A 410 -19.55 7.54 -20.74
C LEU A 410 -19.44 6.89 -22.12
N TRP A 411 -19.22 5.57 -22.17
CA TRP A 411 -19.17 4.80 -23.41
C TRP A 411 -20.52 4.85 -24.14
N GLU A 412 -21.64 4.65 -23.43
CA GLU A 412 -22.99 4.77 -24.01
C GLU A 412 -23.28 6.17 -24.54
N ILE A 413 -22.92 7.23 -23.79
CA ILE A 413 -23.09 8.62 -24.23
C ILE A 413 -22.25 8.89 -25.48
N LEU A 414 -20.97 8.48 -25.50
CA LEU A 414 -20.10 8.66 -26.66
C LEU A 414 -20.60 7.87 -27.88
N THR A 415 -21.08 6.65 -27.67
CA THR A 415 -21.62 5.81 -28.75
C THR A 415 -22.91 6.40 -29.32
N LEU A 416 -23.82 6.89 -28.47
CA LEU A 416 -25.04 7.59 -28.88
C LEU A 416 -24.74 8.91 -29.60
N HIS A 417 -23.68 9.62 -29.20
CA HIS A 417 -23.25 10.85 -29.86
C HIS A 417 -22.61 10.60 -31.24
N CYS A 418 -21.88 9.50 -31.41
CA CYS A 418 -21.40 9.07 -32.72
C CYS A 418 -22.55 8.63 -33.62
N MET A 419 -23.47 7.80 -33.11
CA MET A 419 -24.64 7.35 -33.86
C MET A 419 -25.56 8.51 -34.26
N SER A 420 -25.73 9.53 -33.42
CA SER A 420 -26.55 10.69 -33.77
C SER A 420 -25.91 11.56 -34.85
N ARG A 421 -24.56 11.69 -34.87
CA ARG A 421 -23.83 12.34 -35.97
C ARG A 421 -23.99 11.59 -37.28
N ASP A 422 -23.91 10.26 -37.25
CA ASP A 422 -24.07 9.43 -38.45
C ASP A 422 -25.51 9.45 -38.97
N ILE A 423 -26.51 9.46 -38.08
CA ILE A 423 -27.92 9.63 -38.44
C ILE A 423 -28.18 11.02 -39.02
N TRP A 424 -27.57 12.07 -38.46
CA TRP A 424 -27.70 13.44 -38.99
C TRP A 424 -27.02 13.57 -40.36
N ALA A 425 -25.87 12.92 -40.56
CA ALA A 425 -25.20 12.85 -41.86
C ALA A 425 -26.06 12.10 -42.90
N LEU A 426 -26.69 10.99 -42.53
CA LEU A 426 -27.60 10.22 -43.41
C LEU A 426 -28.88 11.00 -43.75
N GLN A 427 -29.48 11.69 -42.78
CA GLN A 427 -30.66 12.54 -43.03
C GLN A 427 -30.32 13.75 -43.90
N SER A 428 -29.16 14.38 -43.68
CA SER A 428 -28.66 15.48 -44.53
C SER A 428 -28.40 15.00 -45.97
N SER A 429 -27.91 13.76 -46.13
CA SER A 429 -27.71 13.14 -47.44
C SER A 429 -29.03 12.80 -48.15
N GLN A 430 -30.04 12.33 -47.41
CA GLN A 430 -31.40 12.08 -47.93
C GLN A 430 -32.14 13.38 -48.32
N ILE A 431 -31.92 14.47 -47.57
CA ILE A 431 -32.48 15.79 -47.90
C ILE A 431 -31.77 16.39 -49.14
N ALA A 432 -30.47 16.14 -49.31
CA ALA A 432 -29.74 16.52 -50.53
C ALA A 432 -30.16 15.70 -51.78
N LEU A 433 -30.54 14.44 -51.61
CA LEU A 433 -31.04 13.59 -52.70
C LEU A 433 -32.49 13.91 -53.09
N THR A 434 -33.33 14.35 -52.16
CA THR A 434 -34.73 14.75 -52.46
C THR A 434 -34.85 16.17 -53.04
N SER A 435 -33.84 17.03 -52.85
CA SER A 435 -33.78 18.38 -53.43
C SER A 435 -33.11 18.46 -54.81
N SER A 436 -32.51 17.38 -55.32
CA SER A 436 -31.82 17.35 -56.62
C SER A 436 -32.57 16.67 -57.76
N GLY A 437 -33.86 16.34 -57.58
CA GLY A 437 -34.80 16.08 -58.67
C GLY A 437 -34.31 15.10 -59.73
N LYS A 438 -33.94 13.88 -59.35
CA LYS A 438 -33.87 12.73 -60.26
C LYS A 438 -34.52 11.53 -59.60
N LEU A 439 -35.69 11.17 -60.15
CA LEU A 439 -36.38 9.89 -59.93
C LEU A 439 -35.52 8.73 -60.42
#